data_AF-A0A2N2YDI9-F1
#
_entry.id   AF-A0A2N2YDI9-F1
#
_cell.length_a   1.000
_cell.length_b   1.000
_cell.length_c   1.000
_cell.angle_alpha   90.00
_cell.angle_beta   90.00
_cell.angle_gamma   90.00
#
_symmetry.space_group_name_H-M   'P 1'
#
loop_
_entity.id
_entity.type
_entity.pdbx_description
1 polymer ?
#
loop_
_entity_poly.entity_id
_entity_poly.type
_entity_poly.pdbx_seq_one_letter_code
_entity_poly.pdbx_strand_id
1 'polypeptide(L)'
;MQYRIRFHPDAELEFLDSYHWYEDHSIGLGDKFRTIVEEYLLLIQENPLLYPEKRNQFRECQTKTFPFLIVYKTILIVRNY
;
A
#
# COMPACT_ATOMS: atom_id res chain seq x y z
N MET A 1 8.70 8.55 14.52
CA MET A 1 9.76 7.92 13.69
C MET A 1 9.42 8.17 12.24
N GLN A 2 10.39 8.51 11.39
CA GLN A 2 10.13 8.79 9.98
C GLN A 2 10.34 7.50 9.16
N TYR A 3 9.27 6.74 8.95
CA TYR A 3 9.32 5.61 8.00
C TYR A 3 9.24 6.14 6.58
N ARG A 4 9.94 5.48 5.65
CA ARG A 4 9.86 5.77 4.22
C ARG A 4 9.27 4.58 3.50
N ILE A 5 8.24 4.83 2.70
CA ILE A 5 7.65 3.80 1.84
C ILE A 5 8.58 3.55 0.65
N ARG A 6 8.74 2.27 0.32
CA ARG A 6 9.35 1.81 -0.92
C ARG A 6 8.45 0.73 -1.50
N PHE A 7 8.07 0.89 -2.76
CA PHE A 7 7.26 -0.09 -3.46
C PHE A 7 8.15 -1.17 -4.07
N HIS A 8 7.67 -2.41 -4.03
CA HIS A 8 8.21 -3.47 -4.88
C HIS A 8 7.74 -3.20 -6.31
N PRO A 9 8.55 -3.46 -7.36
CA PRO A 9 8.13 -3.24 -8.74
C PRO A 9 6.78 -3.89 -9.07
N ASP A 10 6.57 -5.14 -8.63
CA ASP A 10 5.30 -5.84 -8.84
C ASP A 10 4.11 -5.16 -8.14
N ALA A 11 4.34 -4.54 -6.97
CA ALA A 11 3.28 -3.83 -6.25
C ALA A 11 2.94 -2.50 -6.93
N GLU A 12 3.93 -1.83 -7.55
CA GLU A 12 3.70 -0.64 -8.35
C GLU A 12 2.92 -0.97 -9.63
N LEU A 13 3.27 -2.07 -10.30
CA LEU A 13 2.54 -2.56 -11.47
C LEU A 13 1.10 -2.95 -11.11
N GLU A 14 0.90 -3.74 -10.06
CA GLU A 14 -0.44 -4.15 -9.60
C GLU A 14 -1.32 -2.94 -9.24
N PHE A 15 -0.74 -1.92 -8.60
CA PHE A 15 -1.45 -0.68 -8.31
C PHE A 15 -1.87 0.06 -9.59
N LEU A 16 -0.98 0.20 -10.56
CA LEU A 16 -1.26 0.87 -11.83
C LEU A 16 -2.32 0.11 -12.65
N ASP A 17 -2.21 -1.21 -12.74
CA ASP A 17 -3.20 -2.06 -13.41
C ASP A 17 -4.57 -1.92 -12.76
N SER A 18 -4.62 -1.92 -11.42
CA SER A 18 -5.87 -1.72 -10.67
C SER A 18 -6.46 -0.32 -10.89
N TYR A 19 -5.62 0.71 -10.89
CA TYR A 19 -6.03 2.09 -11.19
C TYR A 19 -6.68 2.19 -12.56
N HIS A 20 -6.00 1.68 -13.60
CA HIS A 20 -6.51 1.71 -14.97
C HIS A 20 -7.79 0.90 -15.12
N TRP A 21 -7.85 -0.29 -14.51
CA TRP A 21 -9.07 -1.09 -14.49
C TRP A 21 -10.23 -0.29 -13.91
N TYR A 22 -10.08 0.33 -12.74
CA TYR A 22 -11.16 1.13 -12.14
C TYR A 22 -11.55 2.34 -13.00
N GLU A 23 -10.59 3.06 -13.56
CA GLU A 23 -10.84 4.22 -14.41
C GLU A 23 -11.59 3.85 -15.69
N ASP A 24 -11.24 2.73 -16.32
CA ASP A 24 -11.91 2.21 -17.51
C ASP A 24 -13.36 1.80 -17.23
N HIS A 25 -13.69 1.41 -15.99
CA HIS A 25 -15.05 1.06 -15.59
C HIS A 25 -15.93 2.30 -15.35
N SER A 26 -15.35 3.39 -14.86
CA SER A 26 -16.05 4.67 -14.69
C SER A 26 -15.04 5.79 -14.51
N ILE A 27 -15.25 6.87 -15.26
CA ILE A 27 -14.44 8.10 -15.16
C ILE A 27 -14.35 8.56 -13.69
N GLY A 28 -13.13 8.78 -13.22
CA GLY A 28 -12.78 9.22 -11.86
C GLY A 28 -12.82 8.12 -10.79
N LEU A 29 -13.09 6.87 -11.14
CA LEU A 29 -13.06 5.76 -10.17
C LEU A 29 -11.62 5.33 -9.86
N GLY A 30 -10.71 5.39 -10.83
CA GLY A 30 -9.28 5.15 -10.60
C GLY A 30 -8.70 6.17 -9.63
N ASP A 31 -9.07 7.44 -9.77
CA ASP A 31 -8.63 8.51 -8.86
C ASP A 31 -9.14 8.30 -7.43
N LYS A 32 -10.40 7.87 -7.28
CA LYS A 32 -10.94 7.48 -5.96
C LYS A 32 -10.18 6.29 -5.36
N PHE A 33 -9.88 5.28 -6.17
CA PHE A 33 -9.07 4.14 -5.75
C PHE A 33 -7.69 4.60 -5.26
N ARG A 34 -6.98 5.39 -6.06
CA ARG A 34 -5.68 5.97 -5.72
C ARG A 34 -5.73 6.74 -4.40
N THR A 35 -6.72 7.61 -4.24
CA THR A 35 -6.86 8.45 -3.04
C THR A 35 -7.00 7.58 -1.79
N ILE A 36 -7.85 6.56 -1.85
CA ILE A 36 -8.01 5.61 -0.74
C ILE A 36 -6.68 4.90 -0.47
N VAL A 37 -6.00 4.36 -1.48
CA VAL A 37 -4.70 3.69 -1.27
C VAL A 37 -3.68 4.63 -0.63
N GLU A 38 -3.58 5.89 -1.08
CA GLU A 38 -2.70 6.91 -0.50
C GLU A 38 -3.00 7.19 0.98
N GLU A 39 -4.28 7.25 1.38
CA GLU A 39 -4.67 7.39 2.80
C GLU A 39 -4.16 6.24 3.66
N TYR A 40 -4.31 4.99 3.19
CA TYR A 40 -3.81 3.82 3.92
C TYR A 40 -2.27 3.79 3.98
N LEU A 41 -1.60 4.20 2.91
CA LEU A 41 -0.14 4.33 2.90
C LEU A 41 0.35 5.35 3.91
N LEU A 42 -0.33 6.50 4.05
CA LEU A 42 -0.02 7.50 5.09
C LEU A 42 -0.17 6.91 6.50
N LEU A 43 -1.25 6.18 6.78
CA LEU A 43 -1.44 5.51 8.07
C LEU A 43 -0.33 4.48 8.36
N ILE A 44 0.07 3.70 7.35
CA ILE A 44 1.18 2.74 7.45
C ILE A 44 2.50 3.48 7.69
N GLN A 45 2.71 4.63 7.06
CA GLN A 45 3.93 5.42 7.24
C GLN A 45 4.04 6.00 8.65
N GLU A 46 2.94 6.52 9.19
CA GLU A 46 2.89 7.11 10.54
C GLU A 46 2.97 6.04 11.62
N ASN A 47 2.31 4.89 11.41
CA ASN A 47 2.31 3.76 12.34
C ASN A 47 2.36 2.42 11.59
N PRO A 48 3.57 1.93 11.24
CA PRO A 48 3.69 0.70 10.46
C PRO A 48 3.30 -0.56 11.24
N LEU A 49 3.11 -0.47 12.55
CA LEU A 49 2.64 -1.59 13.38
C LEU A 49 1.11 -1.59 13.55
N LEU A 50 0.40 -0.63 12.96
CA LEU A 50 -1.05 -0.48 13.06
C LEU A 50 -1.82 -1.72 12.61
N TYR A 51 -1.37 -2.37 11.55
CA TYR A 51 -2.02 -3.56 11.01
C TYR A 51 -1.37 -4.85 11.54
N PRO A 52 -2.15 -5.92 11.76
CA PRO A 52 -1.65 -7.14 12.35
C PRO A 52 -0.57 -7.79 11.48
N GLU A 53 0.46 -8.31 12.14
CA GLU A 53 1.44 -9.18 11.50
C GLU A 53 0.80 -10.54 11.20
N LYS A 54 1.02 -11.01 9.97
CA LYS A 54 0.63 -12.32 9.48
C LYS A 54 1.89 -13.16 9.33
N ARG A 55 2.01 -13.92 8.24
CA ARG A 55 3.13 -14.83 8.01
C ARG A 55 4.39 -14.06 7.61
N ASN A 56 5.56 -14.55 8.04
CA ASN A 56 6.87 -14.06 7.58
C ASN A 56 7.10 -12.54 7.74
N GLN A 57 6.63 -11.95 8.85
CA GLN A 57 6.78 -10.50 9.13
C GLN A 57 6.05 -9.57 8.15
N PHE A 58 5.19 -10.13 7.29
CA PHE A 58 4.30 -9.33 6.47
C PHE A 58 3.06 -8.92 7.25
N ARG A 59 2.57 -7.73 6.93
CA ARG A 59 1.36 -7.12 7.46
C ARG A 59 0.40 -6.90 6.31
N GLU A 60 -0.86 -7.08 6.61
CA GLU A 60 -1.95 -7.03 5.63
C GLU A 60 -2.93 -5.94 6.03
N CYS A 61 -3.21 -5.05 5.08
CA CYS A 61 -4.07 -3.90 5.25
C CYS A 61 -5.13 -3.91 4.14
N GLN A 62 -6.36 -4.26 4.50
CA GLN A 62 -7.47 -4.27 3.56
C GLN A 62 -8.09 -2.87 3.47
N THR A 63 -8.24 -2.36 2.24
CA THR A 63 -8.95 -1.09 2.03
C THR A 63 -10.45 -1.30 2.22
N LYS A 64 -11.13 -0.35 2.86
CA LYS A 64 -12.58 -0.45 3.15
C LYS A 64 -13.47 -0.30 1.91
N THR A 65 -13.09 0.57 0.99
CA THR A 65 -13.95 0.99 -0.14
C THR A 65 -13.74 0.13 -1.38
N PHE A 66 -12.52 -0.36 -1.57
CA PHE A 66 -12.15 -1.19 -2.71
C PHE A 66 -11.73 -2.57 -2.21
N PRO A 67 -11.96 -3.64 -2.98
CA PRO A 67 -11.47 -4.98 -2.66
C PRO A 67 -9.96 -5.11 -2.93
N PHE A 68 -9.15 -4.24 -2.32
CA PHE A 68 -7.69 -4.17 -2.49
C PHE A 68 -6.97 -4.43 -1.17
N LEU A 69 -5.84 -5.17 -1.23
CA LEU A 69 -5.07 -5.58 -0.07
C LEU A 69 -3.64 -5.08 -0.19
N ILE A 70 -3.25 -4.19 0.72
CA ILE A 70 -1.87 -3.71 0.81
C ILE A 70 -1.08 -4.68 1.70
N VAL A 71 -0.09 -5.34 1.12
CA VAL A 71 0.83 -6.24 1.83
C VAL A 71 2.18 -5.54 1.98
N TYR A 72 2.68 -5.42 3.22
CA TYR A 72 3.92 -4.70 3.48
C TYR A 72 4.72 -5.32 4.63
N LYS A 73 5.98 -4.93 4.76
CA LYS A 73 6.82 -5.25 5.92
C LYS A 73 7.74 -4.08 6.25
N THR A 74 8.15 -3.96 7.50
CA THR A 74 9.16 -3.00 7.92
C THR A 74 10.55 -3.58 7.68
N ILE A 75 11.45 -2.76 7.12
CA ILE A 75 12.85 -3.15 6.90
C ILE A 75 13.74 -2.13 7.60
N LEU A 76 14.63 -2.61 8.46
CA LEU A 76 15.70 -1.80 9.02
C LEU A 76 16.86 -1.75 8.02
N ILE A 77 17.15 -0.56 7.50
CA ILE A 77 18.33 -0.36 6.67
C ILE A 77 19.50 -0.05 7.60
N VAL A 78 20.31 -1.06 7.89
CA VAL A 78 21.60 -0.87 8.56
C VAL A 78 22.60 -0.45 7.49
N ARG A 79 23.12 0.78 7.57
CA ARG A 79 24.27 1.17 6.74
C ARG A 79 25.51 0.51 7.34
N ASN A 80 26.04 -0.51 6.67
CA ASN A 80 27.37 -1.02 6.99
C ASN A 80 28.41 -0.03 6.44
N TYR A 81 29.39 0.33 7.28
CA TYR A 81 30.56 1.14 6.94
C TYR A 81 31.64 0.28 6.27
#